data_AF-A0A9E3SYP3-F1
#
_entry.id   AF-A0A9E3SYP3-F1
#
_cell.length_a   1.000
_cell.length_b   1.000
_cell.length_c   1.000
_cell.angle_alpha   90.00
_cell.angle_beta   90.00
_cell.angle_gamma   90.00
#
_symmetry.space_group_name_H-M   'P 1'
#
loop_
_entity.id
_entity.type
_entity.pdbx_description
1 polymer ?
#
loop_
_entity_poly.entity_id
_entity_poly.type
_entity_poly.pdbx_seq_one_letter_code
_entity_poly.pdbx_strand_id
1 'polypeptide(L)' 'TIRSTIDLLIAETAIENNLYLLHDDDVFSLIAQVDERLKEY' A
#
# COMPACT_ATOMS: atom_id res chain seq x y z
N THR A 1 -1.16 -11.91 10.46
CA THR A 1 0.03 -12.80 10.35
C THR A 1 1.13 -12.04 9.65
N ILE A 2 2.41 -12.32 9.92
CA ILE A 2 3.61 -11.55 9.51
C ILE A 2 3.53 -10.92 8.10
N ARG A 3 2.92 -11.59 7.12
CA ARG A 3 2.66 -11.06 5.76
C ARG A 3 1.98 -9.68 5.76
N SER A 4 0.88 -9.53 6.50
CA SER A 4 0.11 -8.27 6.56
C SER A 4 0.87 -7.12 7.23
N THR A 5 1.87 -7.42 8.07
CA THR A 5 2.76 -6.39 8.64
C THR A 5 3.74 -5.87 7.58
N ILE A 6 4.20 -6.73 6.68
CA ILE A 6 5.07 -6.33 5.56
C ILE A 6 4.28 -5.49 4.56
N ASP A 7 3.04 -5.86 4.25
CA ASP A 7 2.18 -5.11 3.32
C ASP A 7 1.97 -3.67 3.80
N LEU A 8 1.76 -3.47 5.10
CA LEU A 8 1.65 -2.12 5.69
C LEU A 8 2.96 -1.32 5.58
N LEU A 9 4.11 -1.94 5.81
CA LEU A 9 5.41 -1.28 5.66
C LEU A 9 5.69 -0.88 4.20
N ILE A 10 5.27 -1.71 3.24
CA ILE A 10 5.38 -1.40 1.81
C ILE A 10 4.49 -0.20 1.47
N ALA A 11 3.24 -0.20 1.93
CA ALA A 11 2.31 0.91 1.71
C ALA A 11 2.82 2.22 2.34
N GLU A 12 3.31 2.16 3.59
CA GLU A 12 3.89 3.31 4.30
C GLU A 12 5.12 3.86 3.54
N THR A 13 6.04 2.98 3.13
CA THR A 13 7.22 3.37 2.35
C THR A 13 6.83 4.03 1.02
N ALA A 14 5.82 3.49 0.34
CA ALA A 14 5.33 4.06 -0.92
C ALA A 14 4.72 5.44 -0.73
N ILE A 15 3.92 5.64 0.33
CA ILE A 15 3.34 6.94 0.67
C ILE A 15 4.44 7.97 1.00
N GLU A 16 5.38 7.61 1.88
CA GLU A 16 6.46 8.51 2.32
C GLU A 16 7.37 8.95 1.18
N ASN A 17 7.64 8.05 0.23
CA ASN A 17 8.48 8.32 -0.93
C ASN A 17 7.67 8.80 -2.16
N ASN A 18 6.35 8.97 -2.02
CA ASN A 18 5.44 9.38 -3.10
C ASN A 18 5.57 8.49 -4.36
N LEU A 19 5.68 7.18 -4.15
CA LEU A 19 5.80 6.16 -5.18
C LEU A 19 4.42 5.60 -5.55
N TYR A 20 4.27 5.18 -6.80
CA TYR A 20 3.13 4.35 -7.20
C TYR A 20 3.44 2.89 -6.90
N LEU A 21 2.49 2.21 -6.28
CA LEU A 21 2.58 0.81 -5.94
C LEU A 21 1.90 -0.03 -7.03
N LEU A 22 2.68 -0.86 -7.72
CA LEU A 22 2.16 -1.89 -8.61
C LEU A 22 1.97 -3.17 -7.81
N HIS A 23 0.74 -3.67 -7.71
CA HIS A 23 0.41 -4.88 -6.97
C HIS A 23 -0.75 -5.63 -7.66
N ASP A 24 -0.97 -6.86 -7.22
CA ASP A 24 -2.11 -7.72 -7.60
C ASP A 24 -2.84 -8.22 -6.34
N ASP A 25 -2.59 -7.57 -5.20
CA ASP A 25 -3.18 -7.93 -3.90
C ASP A 25 -4.26 -6.91 -3.51
N ASP A 26 -5.48 -7.40 -3.27
CA ASP A 26 -6.66 -6.59 -2.91
C ASP A 26 -6.44 -5.78 -1.61
N VAL A 27 -5.52 -6.19 -0.74
CA VAL A 27 -5.22 -5.50 0.51
C VAL A 27 -4.73 -4.08 0.26
N PHE A 28 -3.92 -3.86 -0.77
CA PHE A 28 -3.43 -2.51 -1.09
C PHE A 28 -4.56 -1.62 -1.62
N SER A 29 -5.47 -2.16 -2.42
CA SER A 29 -6.66 -1.42 -2.85
C SER A 29 -7.59 -1.05 -1.70
N LEU A 30 -7.70 -1.91 -0.69
CA LEU A 30 -8.38 -1.57 0.56
C LEU A 30 -7.67 -0.46 1.32
N ILE A 31 -6.33 -0.47 1.37
CA ILE A 31 -5.55 0.59 2.01
C ILE A 31 -5.68 1.90 1.23
N ALA A 32 -5.62 1.90 -0.10
CA ALA A 32 -5.77 3.08 -0.93
C ALA A 32 -7.17 3.71 -0.84
N GLN A 33 -8.21 2.89 -0.61
CA GLN A 33 -9.56 3.39 -0.33
C GLN A 33 -9.67 4.09 1.03
N VAL A 34 -8.87 3.69 2.02
CA VAL A 34 -8.86 4.28 3.37
C VAL A 34 -7.90 5.48 3.44
N ASP A 35 -6.77 5.40 2.75
CA ASP A 35 -5.72 6.42 2.70
C ASP A 35 -5.44 6.81 1.25
N GLU A 36 -6.05 7.92 0.83
CA GLU A 36 -5.94 8.51 -0.50
C GLU A 36 -4.51 8.91 -0.92
N ARG A 37 -3.55 8.87 0.01
CA ARG A 37 -2.13 9.15 -0.28
C ARG A 37 -1.43 7.96 -0.92
N LEU A 38 -1.95 6.74 -0.73
CA LEU A 38 -1.41 5.56 -1.40
C LEU A 38 -1.82 5.61 -2.88
N LYS A 39 -0.82 5.69 -3.75
CA LYS A 39 -1.03 5.72 -5.20
C LYS A 39 -0.80 4.33 -5.74
N GLU A 40 -1.80 3.75 -6.37
CA GLU A 40 -1.73 2.40 -6.97
C GLU A 40 -2.13 2.41 -8.44
N TYR A 41 -1.79 1.31 -9.14
CA TYR A 41 -2.08 1.09 -10.56
C TYR A 41 -3.23 0.11 -10.77
#